data_AF-A0A2S4UWA2-F1
#
_entry.id   AF-A0A2S4UWA2-F1
#
_cell.length_a   1.000
_cell.length_b   1.000
_cell.length_c   1.000
_cell.angle_alpha   90.00
_cell.angle_beta   90.00
_cell.angle_gamma   90.00
#
_symmetry.space_group_name_H-M   'P 1'
#
loop_
_entity.id
_entity.type
_entity.pdbx_description
1 polymer ?
#
loop_
_entity_poly.entity_id
_entity_poly.type
_entity_poly.pdbx_seq_one_letter_code
_entity_poly.pdbx_strand_id
1 'polypeptide(L)'
;MWENSPYGGLGWHGLDEFKDVIICAGGSGISFLLATVSEILSLAKVGGITKRALVIFTVRDWEVAQYFGNLLQSDIEESSRYDLALDVRFFVTDRVDHPVPLGEIKLRWQRPQLDVLVKEFLMDVVGGQGVGLGACGPPGLMAEVRSSVAMIDLKTAKRVGGISMHLSVFLLYLGSCIP
;
A
#
# COMPACT_ATOMS: atom_id res chain seq x y z
N MET A 1 -31.67 0.80 -12.01
CA MET A 1 -31.38 1.60 -10.80
C MET A 1 -30.36 0.81 -10.01
N TRP A 2 -29.11 1.12 -10.27
CA TRP A 2 -27.91 0.46 -9.77
C TRP A 2 -27.65 1.01 -8.36
N GLU A 3 -27.38 0.15 -7.37
CA GLU A 3 -26.46 0.45 -6.26
C GLU A 3 -26.31 -0.77 -5.32
N ASN A 4 -25.05 -1.17 -5.09
CA ASN A 4 -24.51 -1.98 -3.98
C ASN A 4 -24.92 -3.46 -3.81
N SER A 5 -24.17 -4.33 -4.51
CA SER A 5 -23.76 -5.63 -3.97
C SER A 5 -22.46 -5.48 -3.13
N PRO A 6 -22.28 -6.29 -2.07
CA PRO A 6 -21.32 -6.09 -0.95
C PRO A 6 -19.84 -6.37 -1.25
N TYR A 7 -19.48 -6.55 -2.52
CA TYR A 7 -18.11 -6.61 -2.99
C TYR A 7 -17.99 -5.49 -4.00
N GLY A 8 -17.62 -4.30 -3.53
CA GLY A 8 -17.34 -3.17 -4.39
C GLY A 8 -16.17 -3.52 -5.30
N GLY A 9 -16.50 -4.12 -6.45
CA GLY A 9 -15.61 -4.33 -7.58
C GLY A 9 -15.17 -3.00 -8.15
N LEU A 10 -14.36 -2.26 -7.39
CA LEU A 10 -13.32 -1.43 -7.98
C LEU A 10 -12.38 -2.43 -8.64
N GLY A 11 -12.63 -2.66 -9.93
CA GLY A 11 -11.85 -3.58 -10.74
C GLY A 11 -10.37 -3.38 -10.49
N TRP A 12 -9.78 -4.37 -9.82
CA TRP A 12 -8.36 -4.63 -9.81
C TRP A 12 -7.85 -5.09 -11.17
N HIS A 13 -8.69 -5.08 -12.22
CA HIS A 13 -8.31 -5.26 -13.62
C HIS A 13 -7.14 -4.33 -13.96
N GLY A 14 -5.92 -4.81 -13.80
CA GLY A 14 -4.69 -4.08 -14.06
C GLY A 14 -3.62 -4.25 -12.98
N LEU A 15 -3.96 -4.36 -11.69
CA LEU A 15 -2.93 -4.47 -10.63
C LEU A 15 -2.39 -5.91 -10.49
N ASP A 16 -3.24 -6.89 -10.78
CA ASP A 16 -2.88 -8.29 -10.96
C ASP A 16 -2.09 -8.54 -12.25
N GLU A 17 -2.07 -7.58 -13.18
CA GLU A 17 -1.24 -7.60 -14.41
C GLU A 17 0.21 -7.10 -14.16
N PHE A 18 0.51 -6.63 -12.94
CA PHE A 18 1.85 -6.22 -12.58
C PHE A 18 2.55 -7.22 -11.65
N LYS A 19 3.81 -7.50 -11.99
CA LYS A 19 4.72 -8.28 -11.15
C LYS A 19 5.08 -7.53 -9.86
N ASP A 20 5.20 -6.21 -9.95
CA ASP A 20 5.63 -5.33 -8.87
C ASP A 20 4.51 -4.32 -8.56
N VAL A 21 4.08 -4.27 -7.30
CA VAL A 21 2.94 -3.46 -6.86
C VAL A 21 3.33 -2.61 -5.64
N ILE A 22 2.85 -1.37 -5.59
CA ILE A 22 3.00 -0.44 -4.47
C ILE A 22 1.62 -0.08 -3.95
N ILE A 23 1.38 -0.21 -2.65
CA ILE A 23 0.10 0.07 -2.00
C ILE A 23 0.35 1.08 -0.89
N CYS A 24 -0.26 2.26 -0.99
CA CYS A 24 -0.13 3.33 0.00
C CYS A 24 -1.48 3.56 0.69
N ALA A 25 -1.58 3.28 1.99
CA ALA A 25 -2.78 3.56 2.75
C ALA A 25 -2.54 4.55 3.89
N GLY A 26 -3.55 5.38 4.17
CA GLY A 26 -3.49 6.39 5.23
C GLY A 26 -4.78 6.48 6.05
N GLY A 27 -4.64 6.53 7.37
CA GLY A 27 -5.75 6.71 8.31
C GLY A 27 -6.78 5.58 8.18
N SER A 28 -8.00 5.92 7.77
CA SER A 28 -9.11 4.97 7.57
C SER A 28 -8.93 4.03 6.38
N GLY A 29 -7.97 4.27 5.49
CA GLY A 29 -7.67 3.43 4.32
C GLY A 29 -7.08 2.06 4.64
N ILE A 30 -6.99 1.67 5.91
CA ILE A 30 -6.42 0.38 6.33
C ILE A 30 -7.22 -0.83 5.84
N SER A 31 -8.55 -0.75 5.84
CA SER A 31 -9.40 -1.85 5.35
C SER A 31 -9.12 -2.14 3.88
N PHE A 32 -8.83 -1.10 3.10
CA PHE A 32 -8.42 -1.23 1.71
C PHE A 32 -7.06 -1.95 1.59
N LEU A 33 -6.09 -1.59 2.44
CA LEU A 33 -4.78 -2.25 2.45
C LEU A 33 -4.90 -3.73 2.80
N LEU A 34 -5.64 -4.09 3.85
CA LEU A 34 -5.83 -5.49 4.24
C LEU A 34 -6.51 -6.31 3.13
N ALA A 35 -7.60 -5.78 2.57
CA ALA A 35 -8.30 -6.45 1.47
C ALA A 35 -7.36 -6.69 0.29
N THR A 36 -6.56 -5.68 -0.06
CA THR A 36 -5.58 -5.77 -1.14
C THR A 36 -4.51 -6.84 -0.87
N VAL A 37 -3.91 -6.82 0.31
CA VAL A 37 -2.85 -7.78 0.67
C VAL A 37 -3.40 -9.21 0.66
N SER A 38 -4.59 -9.41 1.23
CA SER A 38 -5.27 -10.71 1.24
C SER A 38 -5.59 -11.20 -0.18
N GLU A 39 -6.00 -10.30 -1.07
CA GLU A 39 -6.29 -10.60 -2.47
C GLU A 39 -5.00 -10.97 -3.24
N ILE A 40 -3.93 -10.18 -3.13
CA ILE A 40 -2.64 -10.48 -3.76
C ILE A 40 -2.09 -11.81 -3.25
N LEU A 41 -2.20 -12.08 -1.95
CA LEU A 41 -1.80 -13.35 -1.35
C LEU A 41 -2.63 -14.52 -1.90
N SER A 42 -3.95 -14.33 -2.04
CA SER A 42 -4.84 -15.33 -2.63
C SER A 42 -4.53 -15.57 -4.12
N LEU A 43 -4.18 -14.53 -4.86
CA LEU A 43 -3.70 -14.65 -6.24
C LEU A 43 -2.36 -15.38 -6.30
N ALA A 44 -1.42 -15.08 -5.41
CA ALA A 44 -0.14 -15.78 -5.33
C ALA A 44 -0.32 -17.29 -5.07
N LYS A 45 -1.30 -17.68 -4.24
CA LYS A 45 -1.66 -19.08 -3.99
C LYS A 45 -2.08 -19.84 -5.26
N VAL A 46 -2.74 -19.18 -6.19
CA VAL A 46 -3.19 -19.77 -7.47
C VAL A 46 -2.19 -19.57 -8.62
N GLY A 47 -1.00 -19.03 -8.33
CA GLY A 47 0.05 -18.80 -9.33
C GLY A 47 -0.04 -17.45 -10.04
N GLY A 48 -0.58 -16.43 -9.37
CA GLY A 48 -0.59 -15.04 -9.85
C GLY A 48 0.81 -14.52 -10.17
N ILE A 49 0.87 -13.52 -11.04
CA ILE A 49 2.14 -12.98 -11.55
C ILE A 49 2.81 -11.99 -10.58
N THR A 50 2.07 -11.45 -9.61
CA THR A 50 2.62 -10.52 -8.61
C THR A 50 3.62 -11.25 -7.73
N LYS A 51 4.87 -10.76 -7.75
CA LYS A 51 6.00 -11.33 -6.99
C LYS A 51 6.46 -10.41 -5.87
N ARG A 52 6.15 -9.12 -5.97
CA ARG A 52 6.62 -8.11 -5.03
C ARG A 52 5.54 -7.09 -4.75
N ALA A 53 5.29 -6.83 -3.47
CA ALA A 53 4.38 -5.80 -3.03
C ALA A 53 5.03 -4.94 -1.94
N LEU A 54 5.13 -3.63 -2.18
CA LEU A 54 5.51 -2.65 -1.15
C LEU A 54 4.24 -2.05 -0.56
N VAL A 55 4.05 -2.28 0.73
CA VAL A 55 2.89 -1.81 1.48
C VAL A 55 3.33 -0.69 2.43
N ILE A 56 2.81 0.51 2.21
CA ILE A 56 3.09 1.70 3.02
C ILE A 56 1.81 2.07 3.75
N PHE A 57 1.82 1.98 5.08
CA PHE A 57 0.70 2.41 5.89
C PHE A 57 1.06 3.60 6.77
N THR A 58 0.23 4.64 6.74
CA THR A 58 0.40 5.85 7.57
C THR A 58 -0.77 6.02 8.51
N VAL A 59 -0.50 6.08 9.81
CA VAL A 59 -1.54 6.25 10.83
C VAL A 59 -1.08 7.17 11.94
N ARG A 60 -2.04 7.78 12.63
CA ARG A 60 -1.76 8.59 13.81
C ARG A 60 -1.50 7.70 15.02
N ASP A 61 -2.46 6.83 15.32
CA ASP A 61 -2.49 6.04 16.54
C ASP A 61 -1.65 4.75 16.43
N TRP A 62 -0.75 4.55 17.39
CA TRP A 62 0.09 3.34 17.50
C TRP A 62 -0.73 2.07 17.70
N GLU A 63 -1.77 2.10 18.53
CA GLU A 63 -2.57 0.91 18.84
C GLU A 63 -3.23 0.33 17.58
N VAL A 64 -3.68 1.23 16.71
CA VAL A 64 -4.24 0.89 15.40
C VAL A 64 -3.14 0.25 14.54
N ALA A 65 -1.96 0.88 14.44
CA ALA A 65 -0.81 0.29 13.74
C ALA A 65 -0.46 -1.11 14.27
N GLN A 66 -0.45 -1.29 15.58
CA GLN A 66 -0.07 -2.53 16.24
C GLN A 66 -1.08 -3.65 15.95
N TYR A 67 -2.37 -3.36 16.08
CA TYR A 67 -3.43 -4.32 15.78
C TYR A 67 -3.34 -4.83 14.35
N PHE A 68 -3.19 -3.91 13.39
CA PHE A 68 -3.10 -4.29 11.98
C PHE A 68 -1.76 -4.91 11.58
N GLY A 69 -0.67 -4.50 12.24
CA GLY A 69 0.63 -5.13 12.05
C GLY A 69 0.59 -6.61 12.44
N ASN A 70 -0.08 -6.95 13.55
CA ASN A 70 -0.26 -8.34 13.96
C ASN A 70 -1.08 -9.15 12.95
N LEU A 71 -2.11 -8.56 12.34
CA LEU A 71 -2.90 -9.22 11.29
C LEU A 71 -2.07 -9.46 10.02
N LEU A 72 -1.27 -8.47 9.61
CA LEU A 72 -0.40 -8.60 8.44
C LEU A 72 0.78 -9.55 8.68
N GLN A 73 1.18 -9.77 9.94
CA GLN A 73 2.28 -10.68 10.24
C GLN A 73 1.99 -12.11 9.76
N SER A 74 0.75 -12.59 9.94
CA SER A 74 0.34 -13.88 9.37
C SER A 74 0.34 -13.88 7.84
N ASP A 75 -0.07 -12.77 7.22
CA ASP A 75 -0.07 -12.64 5.76
C ASP A 75 1.35 -12.61 5.18
N ILE A 76 2.31 -11.95 5.85
CA ILE A 76 3.74 -11.89 5.46
C ILE A 76 4.37 -13.30 5.54
N GLU A 77 4.15 -14.00 6.66
CA GLU A 77 4.68 -15.35 6.82
C GLU A 77 4.11 -16.28 5.75
N GLU A 78 2.81 -16.16 5.46
CA GLU A 78 2.17 -16.93 4.41
C GLU A 78 2.66 -16.54 3.01
N SER A 79 2.86 -15.24 2.73
CA SER A 79 3.35 -14.76 1.43
C SER A 79 4.73 -15.31 1.08
N SER A 80 5.60 -15.45 2.09
CA SER A 80 6.93 -16.01 1.93
C SER A 80 6.91 -17.46 1.40
N ARG A 81 5.86 -18.23 1.70
CA ARG A 81 5.70 -19.61 1.21
C ARG A 81 5.34 -19.68 -0.27
N TYR A 82 4.76 -18.61 -0.80
CA TYR A 82 4.27 -18.51 -2.18
C TYR A 82 5.19 -17.66 -3.08
N ASP A 83 6.44 -17.42 -2.66
CA ASP A 83 7.42 -16.62 -3.43
C ASP A 83 6.92 -15.19 -3.69
N LEU A 84 6.15 -14.63 -2.74
CA LEU A 84 5.65 -13.26 -2.74
C LEU A 84 6.40 -12.45 -1.67
N ALA A 85 7.22 -11.50 -2.12
CA ALA A 85 7.95 -10.61 -1.22
C ALA A 85 7.07 -9.41 -0.84
N LEU A 86 6.55 -9.44 0.39
CA LEU A 86 5.71 -8.39 0.96
C LEU A 86 6.57 -7.51 1.88
N ASP A 87 6.92 -6.29 1.45
CA ASP A 87 7.64 -5.31 2.30
C ASP A 87 6.64 -4.35 2.94
N VAL A 88 6.37 -4.53 4.23
CA VAL A 88 5.39 -3.71 4.95
C VAL A 88 6.08 -2.68 5.81
N ARG A 89 5.76 -1.41 5.57
CA ARG A 89 6.33 -0.24 6.26
C ARG A 89 5.23 0.57 6.92
N PHE A 90 5.29 0.67 8.24
CA PHE A 90 4.35 1.46 9.04
C PHE A 90 4.97 2.80 9.41
N PHE A 91 4.21 3.86 9.19
CA PHE A 91 4.56 5.23 9.51
C PHE A 91 3.56 5.76 10.53
N VAL A 92 4.01 5.92 11.77
CA VAL A 92 3.17 6.39 12.88
C VAL A 92 3.56 7.83 13.20
N THR A 93 2.59 8.74 13.16
CA THR A 93 2.87 10.18 13.36
C THR A 93 2.80 10.61 14.81
N ASP A 94 2.03 9.91 15.65
CA ASP A 94 2.00 10.18 17.09
C ASP A 94 3.09 9.39 17.80
N ARG A 95 3.73 9.93 18.83
CA ARG A 95 4.85 9.25 19.52
C ARG A 95 4.34 8.52 20.75
N VAL A 96 4.70 7.25 20.88
CA VAL A 96 4.46 6.45 22.09
C VAL A 96 5.79 6.17 22.77
N ASP A 97 5.83 6.34 24.10
CA ASP A 97 7.05 6.20 24.91
C ASP A 97 7.58 4.75 24.96
N HIS A 98 6.72 3.75 24.73
CA HIS A 98 7.07 2.33 24.77
C HIS A 98 6.49 1.54 23.58
N PRO A 99 7.15 1.57 22.42
CA PRO A 99 6.69 0.80 21.28
C PRO A 99 7.10 -0.67 21.36
N VAL A 100 6.14 -1.57 21.20
CA VAL A 100 6.38 -3.01 21.10
C VAL A 100 6.85 -3.33 19.67
N PRO A 101 7.95 -4.08 19.46
CA PRO A 101 8.40 -4.44 18.12
C PRO A 101 7.38 -5.35 17.41
N LEU A 102 6.93 -4.93 16.22
CA LEU A 102 5.96 -5.65 15.35
C LEU A 102 6.64 -6.68 14.44
N GLY A 103 7.53 -7.51 14.99
CA GLY A 103 8.24 -8.55 14.23
C GLY A 103 9.07 -7.98 13.06
N GLU A 104 8.81 -8.46 11.84
CA GLU A 104 9.52 -8.05 10.60
C GLU A 104 9.05 -6.72 10.00
N ILE A 105 7.99 -6.13 10.57
CA ILE A 105 7.39 -4.90 10.04
C ILE A 105 8.26 -3.70 10.39
N LYS A 106 8.65 -2.93 9.36
CA LYS A 106 9.50 -1.74 9.54
C LYS A 106 8.65 -0.56 10.04
N LEU A 107 8.77 -0.24 11.32
CA LEU A 107 8.09 0.88 11.95
C LEU A 107 8.95 2.16 11.93
N ARG A 108 8.35 3.30 11.56
CA ARG A 108 8.99 4.62 11.55
C ARG A 108 8.08 5.69 12.16
N TRP A 109 8.60 6.46 13.12
CA TRP A 109 7.89 7.55 13.80
C TRP A 109 7.99 8.88 13.05
N GLN A 110 7.55 8.90 11.79
CA GLN A 110 7.64 10.06 10.91
C GLN A 110 6.61 9.98 9.80
N ARG A 111 6.38 11.10 9.11
CA ARG A 111 5.64 11.10 7.85
C ARG A 111 6.43 10.31 6.78
N PRO A 112 5.79 9.46 5.96
CA PRO A 112 6.50 8.74 4.91
C PRO A 112 7.04 9.70 3.85
N GLN A 113 8.32 9.59 3.53
CA GLN A 113 8.90 10.21 2.32
C GLN A 113 8.58 9.32 1.12
N LEU A 114 7.35 9.44 0.61
CA LEU A 114 6.85 8.60 -0.49
C LEU A 114 7.72 8.70 -1.74
N ASP A 115 8.31 9.85 -1.99
CA ASP A 115 9.25 10.10 -3.09
C ASP A 115 10.47 9.19 -3.01
N VAL A 116 11.09 9.10 -1.83
CA VAL A 116 12.25 8.24 -1.60
C VAL A 116 11.85 6.77 -1.63
N LEU A 117 10.76 6.40 -0.97
CA LEU A 117 10.29 5.02 -0.87
C LEU A 117 9.89 4.43 -2.22
N VAL A 118 9.13 5.19 -3.01
CA VAL A 118 8.72 4.79 -4.36
C VAL A 118 9.96 4.69 -5.24
N LYS A 119 10.88 5.66 -5.18
CA LYS A 119 12.12 5.62 -5.98
C LYS A 119 13.01 4.42 -5.62
N GLU A 120 13.19 4.13 -4.33
CA GLU A 120 13.93 2.97 -3.83
C GLU A 120 13.32 1.67 -4.36
N PHE A 121 12.00 1.51 -4.23
CA PHE A 121 11.30 0.34 -4.76
C PHE A 121 11.48 0.19 -6.26
N LEU A 122 11.29 1.28 -7.02
CA LEU A 122 11.44 1.28 -8.47
C LEU A 122 12.86 0.99 -8.92
N MET A 123 13.88 1.38 -8.14
CA MET A 123 15.28 1.01 -8.41
C MET A 123 15.45 -0.50 -8.38
N ASP A 124 14.83 -1.17 -7.41
CA ASP A 124 14.86 -2.62 -7.28
C ASP A 124 13.98 -3.35 -8.30
N VAL A 125 13.03 -2.68 -8.95
CA VAL A 125 12.20 -3.30 -10.00
C VAL A 125 13.07 -3.64 -11.21
N VAL A 126 12.99 -4.90 -11.64
CA VAL A 126 13.73 -5.43 -12.80
C VAL A 126 12.75 -6.11 -13.74
N GLY A 127 12.82 -5.78 -15.04
CA GLY A 127 12.11 -6.52 -16.08
C GLY A 127 11.10 -5.70 -16.89
N GLY A 128 10.86 -4.43 -16.56
CA GLY A 128 10.13 -3.52 -17.45
C GLY A 128 8.67 -3.88 -17.71
N GLN A 129 8.01 -4.61 -16.81
CA GLN A 129 6.63 -5.11 -16.99
C GLN A 129 5.55 -4.14 -16.48
N GLY A 130 5.95 -2.93 -16.09
CA GLY A 130 5.07 -1.96 -15.46
C GLY A 130 4.99 -2.18 -13.95
N VAL A 131 4.68 -1.10 -13.24
CA VAL A 131 4.47 -1.11 -11.79
C VAL A 131 3.09 -0.59 -11.48
N GLY A 132 2.33 -1.36 -10.73
CA GLY A 132 1.03 -0.94 -10.23
C GLY A 132 1.17 -0.14 -8.95
N LEU A 133 0.51 1.01 -8.85
CA LEU A 133 0.49 1.82 -7.64
C LEU A 133 -0.95 2.08 -7.21
N GLY A 134 -1.35 1.52 -6.08
CA GLY A 134 -2.62 1.78 -5.40
C GLY A 134 -2.43 2.77 -4.26
N ALA A 135 -3.33 3.75 -4.09
CA ALA A 135 -3.36 4.52 -2.85
C ALA A 135 -4.77 4.83 -2.34
N CYS A 136 -4.97 4.73 -1.01
CA CYS A 136 -6.21 5.06 -0.30
C CYS A 136 -5.97 5.83 1.01
N GLY A 137 -6.60 6.99 1.23
CA GLY A 137 -6.29 7.84 2.39
C GLY A 137 -6.56 9.33 2.19
N PRO A 138 -6.08 10.18 3.11
CA PRO A 138 -6.39 11.60 3.13
C PRO A 138 -5.83 12.34 1.90
N PRO A 139 -6.43 13.46 1.49
CA PRO A 139 -6.05 14.18 0.26
C PRO A 139 -4.58 14.62 0.27
N GLY A 140 -4.02 14.93 1.45
CA GLY A 140 -2.59 15.23 1.59
C GLY A 140 -1.68 14.06 1.21
N LEU A 141 -2.03 12.83 1.61
CA LEU A 141 -1.29 11.63 1.23
C LEU A 141 -1.43 11.36 -0.27
N MET A 142 -2.63 11.53 -0.83
CA MET A 142 -2.88 11.35 -2.26
C MET A 142 -2.08 12.33 -3.12
N ALA A 143 -2.03 13.59 -2.70
CA ALA A 143 -1.23 14.62 -3.36
C ALA A 143 0.27 14.27 -3.32
N GLU A 144 0.74 13.73 -2.19
CA GLU A 144 2.12 13.32 -1.99
C GLU A 144 2.50 12.11 -2.86
N VAL A 145 1.63 11.09 -2.94
CA VAL A 145 1.78 9.96 -3.86
C VAL A 145 1.84 10.42 -5.31
N ARG A 146 0.91 11.27 -5.75
CA ARG A 146 0.89 11.84 -7.11
C ARG A 146 2.16 12.63 -7.42
N SER A 147 2.57 13.48 -6.48
CA SER A 147 3.78 14.29 -6.64
C SER A 147 5.03 13.40 -6.71
N SER A 148 5.08 12.35 -5.89
CA SER A 148 6.18 11.38 -5.88
C SER A 148 6.31 10.67 -7.23
N VAL A 149 5.18 10.24 -7.82
CA VAL A 149 5.19 9.61 -9.14
C VAL A 149 5.53 10.60 -10.26
N ALA A 150 5.04 11.84 -10.16
CA ALA A 150 5.36 12.89 -11.13
C ALA A 150 6.86 13.28 -11.14
N MET A 151 7.54 13.12 -10.01
CA MET A 151 8.98 13.40 -9.87
C MET A 151 9.89 12.27 -10.38
N ILE A 152 9.32 11.18 -10.89
CA ILE A 152 10.10 10.05 -11.40
C ILE A 152 10.71 10.40 -12.75
N ASP A 153 12.03 10.20 -12.85
CA ASP A 153 12.76 10.38 -14.09
C ASP A 153 12.19 9.51 -15.22
N LEU A 154 12.05 10.07 -16.41
CA LEU A 154 11.62 9.36 -17.64
C LEU A 154 12.44 8.09 -17.90
N LYS A 155 13.73 8.09 -17.53
CA LYS A 155 14.61 6.91 -17.63
C LYS A 155 14.15 5.78 -16.73
N THR A 156 13.79 6.09 -15.49
CA THR A 156 13.28 5.13 -14.51
C THR A 156 11.90 4.64 -14.95
N ALA A 157 10.99 5.55 -15.31
CA ALA A 157 9.66 5.20 -15.79
C ALA A 157 9.71 4.26 -17.02
N LYS A 158 10.60 4.54 -17.99
CA LYS A 158 10.81 3.67 -19.16
C LYS A 158 11.44 2.33 -18.80
N ARG A 159 12.39 2.30 -17.86
CA ARG A 159 13.05 1.08 -17.39
C ARG A 159 12.08 0.13 -16.69
N VAL A 160 11.17 0.67 -15.88
CA VAL A 160 10.19 -0.14 -15.14
C VAL A 160 8.98 -0.53 -16.00
N GLY A 161 8.83 0.01 -17.21
CA GLY A 161 7.73 -0.31 -18.13
C GLY A 161 6.50 0.56 -18.00
N GLY A 162 6.60 1.68 -17.27
CA GLY A 162 5.46 2.55 -16.93
C GLY A 162 4.93 2.29 -15.52
N ILE A 163 4.14 3.25 -15.02
CA ILE A 163 3.54 3.18 -13.68
C ILE A 163 2.05 3.41 -13.84
N SER A 164 1.24 2.41 -13.54
CA SER A 164 -0.22 2.53 -13.52
C SER A 164 -0.66 2.95 -12.13
N MET A 165 -1.36 4.08 -12.01
CA MET A 165 -1.82 4.60 -10.72
C MET A 165 -3.33 4.42 -10.56
N HIS A 166 -3.72 3.75 -9.49
CA HIS A 166 -5.10 3.63 -9.02
C HIS A 166 -5.23 4.37 -7.67
N LEU A 167 -5.96 5.47 -7.67
CA LEU A 167 -6.16 6.29 -6.48
C LEU A 167 -7.63 6.20 -6.08
N SER A 168 -7.90 5.64 -4.90
CA SER A 168 -9.21 5.69 -4.29
C SER A 168 -9.21 6.75 -3.19
N VAL A 169 -10.06 7.77 -3.36
CA VAL A 169 -10.30 8.73 -2.28
C VAL A 169 -11.39 8.14 -1.41
N PHE A 170 -11.02 7.46 -0.33
CA PHE A 170 -11.99 7.07 0.69
C PHE A 170 -12.28 8.29 1.57
N LEU A 171 -13.23 9.09 1.12
CA LEU A 171 -13.78 10.19 1.90
C LEU A 171 -14.79 9.58 2.89
N LEU A 172 -14.33 9.11 4.05
CA LEU A 172 -15.25 9.05 5.18
C LEU A 172 -15.58 10.50 5.52
N TYR A 173 -16.75 10.97 5.08
CA TYR A 173 -17.52 11.97 5.82
C TYR A 173 -17.83 11.38 7.21
N LEU A 174 -16.83 11.27 8.08
CA LEU A 174 -17.08 11.33 9.51
C LEU A 174 -17.28 12.80 9.80
N GLY A 175 -18.56 13.16 9.86
CA GLY A 175 -19.03 14.53 10.03
C GLY A 175 -18.24 15.27 11.10
N SER A 176 -17.61 16.36 10.68
CA SER A 176 -17.40 17.48 11.58
C SER A 176 -18.77 18.08 11.89
N CYS A 177 -19.51 17.46 12.80
CA CYS A 177 -20.50 18.16 13.59
C CYS A 177 -19.74 18.86 14.73
N ILE A 178 -19.38 20.12 14.53
CA ILE A 178 -19.13 21.09 15.60
C ILE A 178 -19.51 22.47 15.05
N PRO A 179 -20.12 23.39 15.82
CA PRO A 179 -20.65 23.30 17.19
C PRO A 179 -22.18 23.34 17.29
#